data_AF-Q08RP5-F1
#
_entry.id   AF-Q08RP5-F1
#
_cell.length_a   1.000
_cell.length_b   1.000
_cell.length_c   1.000
_cell.angle_alpha   90.00
_cell.angle_beta   90.00
_cell.angle_gamma   90.00
#
_symmetry.space_group_name_H-M   'P 1'
#
loop_
_entity.id
_entity.type
_entity.pdbx_description
1 polymer ?
#
loop_
_entity_poly.entity_id
_entity_poly.type
_entity_poly.pdbx_seq_one_letter_code
_entity_poly.pdbx_strand_id
1 'polypeptide(L)'
;MIAEHERARKSVVIELSPEDYSYELLAKTMLPEERGSWAKHGAYTAAWKHLLYVLVMKEAVRQGAAIKTGAEAKIYEYLRDKHKHTETNPVGMLISYLKRLEGIKIGNFEASLKARELQQLYSLEELAPLLEPLNSLCKRRRVVVLIDELDKGWDKSEDAVAFVAGLFQASVAITQQTPHLRVLISLRRELYESIPALYDDAQKVRDIIQTIEWDEPQLLDLIARRIAHSLPDTTKLSPESRWNIVFSETLDYRKTKSFNYLVDRTLYRPREMIQLAILIREHMVDSNHGLPADYQIISEAEVGYSEERLKDIASEYRFQYPGLRSVFDTFRGLRYNFDRSDLELHCLSIATGEMKVDSDAKTWCADMDPEEMIKTLWHVGFIRARAVGGLKARRRSGSSYLGSHQITSLGLSNIQHFHVHPMFRAFLGMKEAKEQKNENEII
;
A
#
# COMPACT_ATOMS: atom_id res chain seq x y z
N MET A 1 15.37 -7.82 -5.82
CA MET A 1 13.92 -7.72 -6.07
C MET A 1 13.35 -9.06 -6.54
N ILE A 2 12.04 -9.33 -6.38
CA ILE A 2 11.38 -10.58 -6.84
C ILE A 2 11.62 -10.80 -8.34
N ALA A 3 11.52 -9.73 -9.14
CA ALA A 3 11.79 -9.75 -10.56
C ALA A 3 13.21 -10.27 -10.88
N GLU A 4 14.24 -9.74 -10.21
CA GLU A 4 15.63 -10.17 -10.39
C GLU A 4 15.83 -11.63 -9.98
N HIS A 5 15.21 -12.04 -8.87
CA HIS A 5 15.29 -13.42 -8.38
C HIS A 5 14.65 -14.42 -9.36
N GLU A 6 13.49 -14.09 -9.91
CA GLU A 6 12.82 -14.90 -10.93
C GLU A 6 13.60 -14.90 -12.25
N ARG A 7 14.16 -13.76 -12.68
CA ARG A 7 15.05 -13.68 -13.84
C ARG A 7 16.30 -14.56 -13.66
N ALA A 8 16.90 -14.56 -12.47
CA ALA A 8 18.06 -15.43 -12.14
C ALA A 8 17.70 -16.92 -12.23
N ARG A 9 16.44 -17.28 -11.95
CA ARG A 9 15.88 -18.63 -12.16
C ARG A 9 15.47 -18.92 -13.61
N LYS A 10 15.79 -18.02 -14.55
CA LYS A 10 15.43 -18.09 -15.97
C LYS A 10 13.93 -18.02 -16.25
N SER A 11 13.11 -17.61 -15.27
CA SER A 11 11.70 -17.29 -15.50
C SER A 11 11.58 -16.08 -16.43
N VAL A 12 10.50 -16.03 -17.21
CA VAL A 12 10.07 -14.81 -17.88
C VAL A 12 9.37 -13.93 -16.86
N VAL A 13 9.72 -12.64 -16.82
CA VAL A 13 9.11 -11.68 -15.90
C VAL A 13 8.49 -10.54 -16.70
N ILE A 14 7.19 -10.32 -16.49
CA ILE A 14 6.42 -9.20 -17.03
C ILE A 14 6.06 -8.31 -15.84
N GLU A 15 6.42 -7.04 -15.88
CA GLU A 15 6.13 -6.07 -14.83
C GLU A 15 5.05 -5.11 -15.35
N LEU A 16 4.03 -4.86 -14.54
CA LEU A 16 2.93 -3.93 -14.84
C LEU A 16 2.73 -3.00 -13.65
N SER A 17 2.71 -1.70 -13.91
CA SER A 17 2.36 -0.69 -12.91
C SER A 17 1.06 -0.02 -13.32
N PRO A 18 -0.07 -0.29 -12.63
CA PRO A 18 -1.36 0.29 -12.96
C PRO A 18 -1.43 1.81 -12.85
N GLU A 19 -0.42 2.49 -12.33
CA GLU A 19 -0.32 3.94 -12.37
C GLU A 19 -0.38 4.55 -13.78
N ASP A 20 0.08 3.81 -14.80
CA ASP A 20 -0.06 4.20 -16.20
C ASP A 20 -1.54 4.23 -16.64
N TYR A 21 -2.42 3.61 -15.85
CA TYR A 21 -3.84 3.37 -16.06
C TYR A 21 -4.60 4.31 -15.13
N SER A 22 -4.47 5.62 -15.33
CA SER A 22 -5.19 6.62 -14.53
C SER A 22 -6.66 6.21 -14.31
N TYR A 23 -7.08 6.07 -13.04
CA TYR A 23 -8.46 5.77 -12.68
C TYR A 23 -9.44 6.80 -13.27
N GLU A 24 -8.98 8.04 -13.46
CA GLU A 24 -9.74 9.08 -14.14
C GLU A 24 -10.02 8.75 -15.61
N LEU A 25 -9.06 8.14 -16.33
CA LEU A 25 -9.27 7.65 -17.70
C LEU A 25 -10.26 6.49 -17.74
N LEU A 26 -10.24 5.61 -16.74
CA LEU A 26 -11.19 4.51 -16.63
C LEU A 26 -12.61 5.01 -16.35
N ALA A 27 -12.77 5.94 -15.39
CA ALA A 27 -14.03 6.57 -15.05
C ALA A 27 -14.63 7.38 -16.22
N LYS A 28 -13.79 8.02 -17.04
CA LYS A 28 -14.24 8.72 -18.27
C LYS A 28 -14.58 7.78 -19.43
N THR A 29 -14.01 6.57 -19.41
CA THR A 29 -14.24 5.58 -20.46
C THR A 29 -15.54 4.83 -20.21
N MET A 30 -15.79 4.45 -18.96
CA MET A 30 -17.00 3.73 -18.57
C MET A 30 -18.18 4.70 -18.44
N LEU A 31 -19.33 4.36 -19.03
CA LEU A 31 -20.55 5.12 -18.78
C LEU A 31 -21.06 4.84 -17.35
N PRO A 32 -21.68 5.83 -16.67
CA PRO A 32 -22.40 5.57 -15.42
C PRO A 32 -23.50 4.52 -15.69
N GLU A 33 -23.37 3.32 -15.13
CA GLU A 33 -24.36 2.26 -15.34
C GLU A 33 -25.58 2.47 -14.43
N GLU A 34 -26.76 2.56 -15.02
CA GLU A 34 -28.04 2.41 -14.29
C GLU A 34 -28.28 0.95 -13.82
N ARG A 35 -27.46 -0.02 -14.29
CA ARG A 35 -27.62 -1.46 -14.06
C ARG A 35 -26.50 -2.09 -13.23
N GLY A 36 -26.33 -1.65 -11.99
CA GLY A 36 -25.73 -2.41 -10.88
C GLY A 36 -24.25 -2.86 -11.00
N SER A 37 -23.52 -2.77 -9.88
CA SER A 37 -22.08 -3.08 -9.73
C SER A 37 -21.59 -4.43 -10.31
N TRP A 38 -22.44 -5.45 -10.41
CA TRP A 38 -22.05 -6.80 -10.86
C TRP A 38 -21.63 -6.89 -12.34
N ALA A 39 -22.26 -6.10 -13.22
CA ALA A 39 -21.90 -6.08 -14.64
C ALA A 39 -20.51 -5.46 -14.87
N LYS A 40 -20.13 -4.46 -14.09
CA LYS A 40 -18.80 -3.85 -14.10
C LYS A 40 -17.71 -4.84 -13.70
N HIS A 41 -17.92 -5.58 -12.60
CA HIS A 41 -16.95 -6.58 -12.11
C HIS A 41 -16.59 -7.62 -13.16
N GLY A 42 -17.60 -8.19 -13.84
CA GLY A 42 -17.36 -9.14 -14.90
C GLY A 42 -16.55 -8.54 -16.05
N ALA A 43 -16.86 -7.30 -16.45
CA ALA A 43 -16.23 -6.65 -17.59
C ALA A 43 -14.74 -6.42 -17.35
N TYR A 44 -14.38 -5.87 -16.18
CA TYR A 44 -12.99 -5.70 -15.77
C TYR A 44 -12.27 -7.04 -15.68
N THR A 45 -12.91 -8.07 -15.11
CA THR A 45 -12.31 -9.42 -15.04
C THR A 45 -11.97 -9.97 -16.43
N ALA A 46 -12.89 -9.88 -17.38
CA ALA A 46 -12.68 -10.37 -18.75
C ALA A 46 -11.58 -9.57 -19.46
N ALA A 47 -11.62 -8.23 -19.35
CA ALA A 47 -10.61 -7.36 -19.94
C ALA A 47 -9.20 -7.63 -19.39
N TRP A 48 -9.07 -7.82 -18.07
CA TRP A 48 -7.80 -8.20 -17.44
C TRP A 48 -7.30 -9.55 -17.91
N LYS A 49 -8.16 -10.57 -18.01
CA LYS A 49 -7.76 -11.87 -18.55
C LYS A 49 -7.23 -11.74 -19.98
N HIS A 50 -7.94 -11.01 -20.82
CA HIS A 50 -7.50 -10.72 -22.18
C HIS A 50 -6.13 -10.04 -22.22
N LEU A 51 -5.96 -8.97 -21.44
CA LEU A 51 -4.70 -8.24 -21.38
C LEU A 51 -3.54 -9.15 -20.95
N LEU A 52 -3.70 -9.84 -19.82
CA LEU A 52 -2.65 -10.66 -19.22
C LEU A 52 -2.25 -11.82 -20.15
N TYR A 53 -3.22 -12.53 -20.73
CA TYR A 53 -2.92 -13.59 -21.69
C TYR A 53 -2.18 -13.06 -22.91
N VAL A 54 -2.61 -11.94 -23.49
CA VAL A 54 -1.95 -11.36 -24.66
C VAL A 54 -0.53 -10.89 -24.34
N LEU A 55 -0.30 -10.30 -23.16
CA LEU A 55 1.05 -9.92 -22.73
C LEU A 55 1.97 -11.13 -22.57
N VAL A 56 1.47 -12.20 -21.92
CA VAL A 56 2.21 -13.46 -21.78
C VAL A 56 2.51 -14.08 -23.14
N MET A 57 1.53 -14.11 -24.05
CA MET A 57 1.70 -14.61 -25.41
C MET A 57 2.75 -13.80 -26.19
N LYS A 58 2.70 -12.46 -26.13
CA LYS A 58 3.68 -11.57 -26.77
C LYS A 58 5.08 -11.85 -26.27
N GLU A 59 5.26 -11.98 -24.96
CA GLU A 59 6.58 -12.25 -24.38
C GLU A 59 7.07 -13.68 -24.69
N ALA A 60 6.15 -14.66 -24.70
CA ALA A 60 6.48 -16.02 -25.14
C ALA A 60 6.96 -16.05 -26.60
N VAL A 61 6.33 -15.27 -27.49
CA VAL A 61 6.73 -15.15 -28.91
C VAL A 61 8.05 -14.42 -29.09
N ARG A 62 8.29 -13.35 -28.33
CA ARG A 62 9.53 -12.55 -28.41
C ARG A 62 10.78 -13.38 -28.15
N GLN A 63 10.68 -14.41 -27.32
CA GLN A 63 11.81 -15.22 -26.86
C GLN A 63 12.10 -16.47 -27.69
N GLY A 64 11.40 -16.73 -28.81
CA GLY A 64 11.65 -17.94 -29.62
C GLY A 64 11.25 -17.85 -31.09
N ALA A 65 12.24 -17.88 -31.97
CA ALA A 65 12.09 -17.99 -33.44
C ALA A 65 11.46 -19.32 -33.93
N ALA A 66 11.16 -20.26 -33.02
CA ALA A 66 10.66 -21.61 -33.33
C ALA A 66 9.15 -21.82 -33.13
N ILE A 67 8.36 -20.76 -32.88
CA ILE A 67 6.90 -20.87 -32.68
C ILE A 67 6.14 -21.06 -34.01
N LYS A 68 6.84 -21.05 -35.14
CA LYS A 68 6.23 -21.12 -36.48
C LYS A 68 5.71 -22.52 -36.86
N THR A 69 5.82 -23.52 -36.00
CA THR A 69 5.35 -24.89 -36.26
C THR A 69 4.62 -25.47 -35.04
N GLY A 70 3.63 -26.34 -35.27
CA GLY A 70 2.85 -27.01 -34.22
C GLY A 70 1.72 -26.17 -33.63
N ALA A 71 1.19 -26.59 -32.47
CA ALA A 71 0.03 -25.96 -31.83
C ALA A 71 0.27 -24.49 -31.39
N GLU A 72 1.53 -24.10 -31.25
CA GLU A 72 1.97 -22.77 -30.81
C GLU A 72 1.96 -21.73 -31.94
N ALA A 73 1.96 -22.17 -33.20
CA ALA A 73 1.81 -21.29 -34.36
C ALA A 73 0.48 -20.51 -34.30
N LYS A 74 -0.55 -21.10 -33.69
CA LYS A 74 -1.85 -20.45 -33.44
C LYS A 74 -1.71 -19.17 -32.60
N ILE A 75 -0.80 -19.15 -31.63
CA ILE A 75 -0.55 -17.95 -30.81
C ILE A 75 0.11 -16.87 -31.66
N TYR A 76 1.08 -17.24 -32.49
CA TYR A 76 1.72 -16.30 -33.40
C TYR A 76 0.73 -15.73 -34.43
N GLU A 77 -0.08 -16.58 -35.05
CA GLU A 77 -1.14 -16.18 -35.98
C GLU A 77 -2.15 -15.24 -35.33
N TYR A 78 -2.63 -15.57 -34.13
CA TYR A 78 -3.53 -14.71 -33.36
C TYR A 78 -2.92 -13.34 -33.09
N LEU A 79 -1.68 -13.28 -32.58
CA LEU A 79 -1.01 -12.02 -32.32
C LEU A 79 -0.75 -11.21 -33.60
N ARG A 80 -0.38 -11.89 -34.69
CA ARG A 80 -0.16 -11.26 -36.01
C ARG A 80 -1.44 -10.67 -36.58
N ASP A 81 -2.58 -11.35 -36.43
CA ASP A 81 -3.82 -10.96 -37.09
C ASP A 81 -4.64 -9.96 -36.26
N LYS A 82 -4.62 -10.11 -34.92
CA LYS A 82 -5.42 -9.29 -34.00
C LYS A 82 -4.62 -8.22 -33.26
N HIS A 83 -3.30 -8.36 -33.17
CA HIS A 83 -2.43 -7.47 -32.39
C HIS A 83 -1.23 -6.90 -33.17
N LYS A 84 -1.27 -6.94 -34.52
CA LYS A 84 -0.20 -6.52 -35.43
C LYS A 84 0.35 -5.11 -35.17
N HIS A 85 -0.54 -4.18 -34.84
CA HIS A 85 -0.24 -2.76 -34.65
C HIS A 85 -0.33 -2.35 -33.18
N THR A 86 -0.41 -3.30 -32.26
CA THR A 86 -0.58 -3.03 -30.82
C THR A 86 0.76 -2.94 -30.10
N GLU A 87 1.74 -2.34 -30.75
CA GLU A 87 2.97 -1.89 -30.09
C GLU A 87 2.62 -0.62 -29.30
N THR A 88 2.41 -0.75 -27.99
CA THR A 88 3.32 -0.20 -26.95
C THR A 88 2.65 0.05 -25.59
N ASN A 89 1.32 0.13 -25.49
CA ASN A 89 0.69 0.48 -24.21
C ASN A 89 -0.35 -0.56 -23.72
N PRO A 90 -0.05 -1.35 -22.66
CA PRO A 90 -1.01 -2.20 -21.95
C PRO A 90 -2.32 -1.50 -21.56
N VAL A 91 -2.26 -0.20 -21.22
CA VAL A 91 -3.42 0.64 -20.90
C VAL A 91 -4.37 0.75 -22.08
N GLY A 92 -3.82 1.08 -23.26
CA GLY A 92 -4.60 1.19 -24.50
C GLY A 92 -5.26 -0.13 -24.88
N MET A 93 -4.57 -1.25 -24.64
CA MET A 93 -5.16 -2.58 -24.84
C MET A 93 -6.31 -2.83 -23.88
N LEU A 94 -6.14 -2.55 -22.58
CA LEU A 94 -7.20 -2.73 -21.59
C LEU A 94 -8.42 -1.89 -21.94
N ILE A 95 -8.23 -0.60 -22.22
CA ILE A 95 -9.29 0.31 -22.66
C ILE A 95 -9.97 -0.20 -23.93
N SER A 96 -9.22 -0.76 -24.90
CA SER A 96 -9.82 -1.34 -26.10
C SER A 96 -10.69 -2.57 -25.82
N TYR A 97 -10.35 -3.37 -24.80
CA TYR A 97 -11.19 -4.49 -24.37
C TYR A 97 -12.44 -3.99 -23.66
N LEU A 98 -12.28 -3.02 -22.75
CA LEU A 98 -13.40 -2.41 -22.02
C LEU A 98 -14.38 -1.73 -22.98
N LYS A 99 -13.89 -0.90 -23.92
CA LYS A 99 -14.72 -0.27 -24.96
C LYS A 99 -15.43 -1.26 -25.87
N ARG A 100 -14.82 -2.42 -26.17
CA ARG A 100 -15.51 -3.48 -26.93
C ARG A 100 -16.63 -4.12 -26.12
N LEU A 101 -16.40 -4.37 -24.83
CA LEU A 101 -17.44 -4.88 -23.92
C LEU A 101 -18.58 -3.86 -23.72
N GLU A 102 -18.30 -2.56 -23.77
CA GLU A 102 -19.30 -1.49 -23.66
C GLU A 102 -20.00 -1.13 -24.97
N GLY A 103 -19.27 -1.03 -26.08
CA GLY A 103 -19.83 -0.61 -27.38
C GLY A 103 -20.91 -1.54 -27.92
N ILE A 104 -20.90 -2.80 -27.47
CA ILE A 104 -21.97 -3.76 -27.78
C ILE A 104 -23.28 -3.40 -27.05
N LYS A 105 -23.25 -2.63 -25.94
CA LYS A 105 -24.42 -2.23 -25.14
C LYS A 105 -25.25 -1.07 -25.74
N ILE A 106 -24.74 -0.31 -26.73
CA ILE A 106 -25.29 1.03 -27.08
C ILE A 106 -26.29 1.05 -28.27
N GLY A 107 -26.57 -0.06 -28.96
CA GLY A 107 -27.48 -0.02 -30.13
C GLY A 107 -28.83 -0.71 -29.90
N ASN A 108 -29.93 0.05 -29.96
CA ASN A 108 -31.32 -0.36 -29.72
C ASN A 108 -31.95 -1.31 -30.77
N PHE A 109 -31.17 -1.88 -31.69
CA PHE A 109 -31.61 -2.90 -32.64
C PHE A 109 -30.55 -4.01 -32.65
N GLU A 110 -30.97 -5.28 -32.55
CA GLU A 110 -30.14 -6.51 -32.45
C GLU A 110 -29.69 -6.98 -31.05
N ALA A 111 -30.59 -7.01 -30.07
CA ALA A 111 -30.28 -7.48 -28.70
C ALA A 111 -29.75 -8.93 -28.62
N SER A 112 -30.15 -9.85 -29.50
CA SER A 112 -29.78 -11.27 -29.43
C SER A 112 -28.39 -11.58 -29.99
N LEU A 113 -28.02 -10.99 -31.14
CA LEU A 113 -26.67 -11.10 -31.71
C LEU A 113 -25.63 -10.45 -30.80
N LYS A 114 -25.96 -9.29 -30.24
CA LYS A 114 -25.12 -8.57 -29.28
C LYS A 114 -24.97 -9.28 -27.95
N ALA A 115 -26.04 -9.87 -27.41
CA ALA A 115 -25.94 -10.70 -26.20
C ALA A 115 -25.02 -11.89 -26.41
N ARG A 116 -25.05 -12.50 -27.61
CA ARG A 116 -24.12 -13.56 -27.99
C ARG A 116 -22.69 -13.04 -28.06
N GLU A 117 -22.40 -11.96 -28.80
CA GLU A 117 -21.05 -11.38 -28.88
C GLU A 117 -20.48 -10.96 -27.51
N LEU A 118 -21.31 -10.36 -26.65
CA LEU A 118 -20.97 -10.09 -25.25
C LEU A 118 -20.60 -11.39 -24.55
N GLN A 119 -21.47 -12.40 -24.59
CA GLN A 119 -21.20 -13.70 -23.98
C GLN A 119 -19.89 -14.30 -24.49
N GLN A 120 -19.59 -14.21 -25.79
CA GLN A 120 -18.33 -14.70 -26.37
C GLN A 120 -17.10 -13.99 -25.81
N LEU A 121 -17.17 -12.66 -25.66
CA LEU A 121 -16.08 -11.86 -25.06
C LEU A 121 -15.91 -12.16 -23.57
N TYR A 122 -17.01 -12.27 -22.81
CA TYR A 122 -16.97 -12.65 -21.40
C TYR A 122 -16.45 -14.08 -21.19
N SER A 123 -16.79 -15.00 -22.10
CA SER A 123 -16.34 -16.39 -22.08
C SER A 123 -14.92 -16.58 -22.63
N LEU A 124 -14.28 -15.53 -23.13
CA LEU A 124 -12.95 -15.59 -23.76
C LEU A 124 -12.89 -16.64 -24.89
N GLU A 125 -13.97 -16.81 -25.67
CA GLU A 125 -14.05 -17.86 -26.69
C GLU A 125 -12.89 -17.80 -27.70
N GLU A 126 -12.44 -16.59 -28.06
CA GLU A 126 -11.29 -16.40 -28.95
C GLU A 126 -9.97 -16.90 -28.36
N LEU A 127 -9.81 -16.85 -27.03
CA LEU A 127 -8.58 -17.26 -26.35
C LEU A 127 -8.58 -18.74 -25.99
N ALA A 128 -9.76 -19.37 -25.83
CA ALA A 128 -9.87 -20.76 -25.41
C ALA A 128 -9.00 -21.74 -26.25
N PRO A 129 -8.94 -21.64 -27.60
CA PRO A 129 -8.07 -22.50 -28.41
C PRO A 129 -6.56 -22.27 -28.20
N LEU A 130 -6.18 -21.14 -27.59
CA LEU A 130 -4.80 -20.72 -27.36
C LEU A 130 -4.29 -21.11 -25.97
N LEU A 131 -5.18 -21.45 -25.03
CA LEU A 131 -4.79 -21.73 -23.64
C LEU A 131 -3.92 -22.97 -23.49
N GLU A 132 -4.24 -24.07 -24.17
CA GLU A 132 -3.41 -25.29 -24.15
C GLU A 132 -2.01 -25.10 -24.79
N PRO A 133 -1.89 -24.48 -25.98
CA PRO A 133 -0.60 -24.06 -26.51
C PRO A 133 0.18 -23.16 -25.56
N LEU A 134 -0.50 -22.20 -24.90
CA LEU A 134 0.13 -21.29 -23.94
C LEU A 134 0.62 -22.04 -22.69
N ASN A 135 -0.17 -22.96 -22.16
CA ASN A 135 0.21 -23.84 -21.05
C ASN A 135 1.48 -24.63 -21.39
N SER A 136 1.57 -25.14 -22.61
CA SER A 136 2.75 -25.88 -23.09
C SER A 136 4.00 -24.99 -23.17
N LEU A 137 3.85 -23.74 -23.62
CA LEU A 137 4.93 -22.75 -23.62
C LEU A 137 5.39 -22.42 -22.19
N CYS A 138 4.45 -22.11 -21.29
CA CYS A 138 4.74 -21.78 -19.89
C CYS A 138 5.38 -22.97 -19.13
N LYS A 139 5.05 -24.22 -19.48
CA LYS A 139 5.72 -25.42 -18.94
C LYS A 139 7.22 -25.44 -19.25
N ARG A 140 7.60 -25.07 -20.47
CA ARG A 140 9.02 -25.04 -20.89
C ARG A 140 9.78 -23.89 -20.26
N ARG A 141 9.10 -22.76 -20.04
CA ARG A 141 9.68 -21.61 -19.37
C ARG A 141 8.61 -20.91 -18.54
N ARG A 142 8.78 -21.00 -17.21
CA ARG A 142 7.87 -20.37 -16.25
C ARG A 142 7.73 -18.88 -16.52
N VAL A 143 6.52 -18.38 -16.42
CA VAL A 143 6.21 -16.95 -16.56
C VAL A 143 5.67 -16.42 -15.24
N VAL A 144 6.15 -15.24 -14.85
CA VAL A 144 5.70 -14.51 -13.68
C VAL A 144 5.29 -13.11 -14.13
N VAL A 145 4.05 -12.74 -13.85
CA VAL A 145 3.55 -11.37 -14.01
C VAL A 145 3.56 -10.71 -12.64
N LEU A 146 4.24 -9.58 -12.51
CA LEU A 146 4.30 -8.77 -11.31
C LEU A 146 3.46 -7.51 -11.55
N ILE A 147 2.53 -7.24 -10.63
CA ILE A 147 1.66 -6.07 -10.69
C ILE A 147 1.78 -5.32 -9.38
N ASP A 148 2.22 -4.06 -9.45
CA ASP A 148 2.47 -3.20 -8.28
C ASP A 148 1.90 -1.81 -8.49
N GLU A 149 1.80 -1.00 -7.43
CA GLU A 149 1.36 0.41 -7.46
C GLU A 149 -0.11 0.64 -7.85
N LEU A 150 -1.00 -0.26 -7.42
CA LEU A 150 -2.46 -0.16 -7.60
C LEU A 150 -3.12 0.96 -6.78
N ASP A 151 -2.41 1.54 -5.81
CA ASP A 151 -2.88 2.59 -4.91
C ASP A 151 -2.81 4.01 -5.49
N LYS A 152 -2.00 4.24 -6.55
CA LYS A 152 -1.84 5.56 -7.15
C LYS A 152 -3.12 5.99 -7.87
N GLY A 153 -3.69 7.12 -7.46
CA GLY A 153 -4.95 7.64 -8.01
C GLY A 153 -6.19 6.94 -7.47
N TRP A 154 -6.07 6.11 -6.44
CA TRP A 154 -7.20 5.44 -5.80
C TRP A 154 -8.16 6.46 -5.16
N ASP A 155 -9.41 6.49 -5.61
CA ASP A 155 -10.46 7.41 -5.15
C ASP A 155 -11.64 6.70 -4.48
N LYS A 156 -11.57 5.37 -4.32
CA LYS A 156 -12.67 4.51 -3.84
C LYS A 156 -13.94 4.57 -4.69
N SER A 157 -13.86 5.07 -5.94
CA SER A 157 -14.98 5.01 -6.87
C SER A 157 -15.38 3.55 -7.17
N GLU A 158 -16.64 3.35 -7.56
CA GLU A 158 -17.11 2.01 -7.94
C GLU A 158 -16.26 1.39 -9.07
N ASP A 159 -15.79 2.20 -10.01
CA ASP A 159 -14.96 1.74 -11.12
C ASP A 159 -13.55 1.36 -10.67
N ALA A 160 -12.95 2.12 -9.74
CA ALA A 160 -11.66 1.75 -9.14
C ALA A 160 -11.76 0.43 -8.36
N VAL A 161 -12.80 0.30 -7.53
CA VAL A 161 -13.12 -0.95 -6.81
C VAL A 161 -13.29 -2.11 -7.78
N ALA A 162 -14.06 -1.91 -8.85
CA ALA A 162 -14.34 -2.95 -9.82
C ALA A 162 -13.11 -3.35 -10.65
N PHE A 163 -12.24 -2.40 -10.97
CA PHE A 163 -11.00 -2.61 -11.68
C PHE A 163 -10.03 -3.51 -10.90
N VAL A 164 -9.82 -3.21 -9.61
CA VAL A 164 -8.93 -4.00 -8.74
C VAL A 164 -9.53 -5.37 -8.42
N ALA A 165 -10.83 -5.43 -8.12
CA ALA A 165 -11.53 -6.69 -7.91
C ALA A 165 -11.45 -7.60 -9.16
N GLY A 166 -11.68 -7.03 -10.35
CA GLY A 166 -11.58 -7.75 -11.61
C GLY A 166 -10.16 -8.26 -11.90
N LEU A 167 -9.13 -7.47 -11.58
CA LEU A 167 -7.74 -7.89 -11.70
C LEU A 167 -7.45 -9.11 -10.81
N PHE A 168 -7.91 -9.06 -9.56
CA PHE A 168 -7.71 -10.15 -8.61
C PHE A 168 -8.38 -11.44 -9.12
N GLN A 169 -9.66 -11.37 -9.52
CA GLN A 169 -10.39 -12.52 -10.05
C GLN A 169 -9.75 -13.08 -11.33
N ALA A 170 -9.27 -12.21 -12.23
CA ALA A 170 -8.52 -12.62 -13.41
C ALA A 170 -7.25 -13.38 -13.04
N SER A 171 -6.49 -12.87 -12.07
CA SER A 171 -5.21 -13.42 -11.63
C SER A 171 -5.36 -14.79 -10.97
N VAL A 172 -6.39 -14.96 -10.14
CA VAL A 172 -6.74 -16.27 -9.54
C VAL A 172 -7.08 -17.28 -10.64
N ALA A 173 -7.99 -16.92 -11.55
CA ALA A 173 -8.41 -17.81 -12.63
C ALA A 173 -7.25 -18.22 -13.55
N ILE A 174 -6.38 -17.27 -13.94
CA ILE A 174 -5.21 -17.53 -14.78
C ILE A 174 -4.25 -18.50 -14.06
N THR A 175 -3.94 -18.26 -12.80
CA THR A 175 -2.99 -19.08 -12.03
C THR A 175 -3.51 -20.50 -11.82
N GLN A 176 -4.83 -20.67 -11.64
CA GLN A 176 -5.49 -21.98 -11.54
C GLN A 176 -5.48 -22.74 -12.87
N GLN A 177 -5.71 -22.05 -14.00
CA GLN A 177 -5.76 -22.67 -15.32
C GLN A 177 -4.37 -22.95 -15.91
N THR A 178 -3.35 -22.17 -15.54
CA THR A 178 -1.99 -22.28 -16.06
C THR A 178 -0.96 -22.37 -14.92
N PRO A 179 -0.63 -23.56 -14.40
CA PRO A 179 0.22 -23.72 -13.21
C PRO A 179 1.64 -23.11 -13.30
N HIS A 180 2.16 -22.93 -14.51
CA HIS A 180 3.48 -22.36 -14.77
C HIS A 180 3.45 -20.87 -15.15
N LEU A 181 2.27 -20.25 -15.09
CA LEU A 181 2.05 -18.81 -15.18
C LEU A 181 1.53 -18.34 -13.83
N ARG A 182 2.31 -17.52 -13.14
CA ARG A 182 1.89 -16.93 -11.87
C ARG A 182 1.70 -15.43 -12.01
N VAL A 183 0.60 -14.93 -11.48
CA VAL A 183 0.37 -13.49 -11.33
C VAL A 183 0.55 -13.15 -9.85
N LEU A 184 1.48 -12.24 -9.56
CA LEU A 184 1.74 -11.72 -8.22
C LEU A 184 1.31 -10.26 -8.20
N ILE A 185 0.40 -9.95 -7.28
CA ILE A 185 -0.12 -8.59 -7.07
C ILE A 185 0.36 -8.12 -5.71
N SER A 186 0.97 -6.93 -5.65
CA SER A 186 1.14 -6.19 -4.40
C SER A 186 0.01 -5.16 -4.27
N LEU A 187 -0.65 -5.20 -3.12
CA LEU A 187 -1.69 -4.26 -2.74
C LEU A 187 -1.34 -3.68 -1.38
N ARG A 188 -1.57 -2.38 -1.20
CA ARG A 188 -1.56 -1.79 0.13
C ARG A 188 -2.72 -2.34 0.96
N ARG A 189 -2.54 -2.39 2.28
CA ARG A 189 -3.48 -3.03 3.20
C ARG A 189 -4.82 -2.32 3.20
N GLU A 190 -4.81 -1.01 3.33
CA GLU A 190 -6.00 -0.15 3.35
C GLU A 190 -6.79 -0.23 2.04
N LEU A 191 -6.09 -0.38 0.91
CA LEU A 191 -6.71 -0.63 -0.39
C LEU A 191 -7.41 -1.98 -0.41
N TYR A 192 -6.73 -3.04 0.02
CA TYR A 192 -7.30 -4.38 0.13
C TYR A 192 -8.54 -4.42 1.04
N GLU A 193 -8.48 -3.79 2.21
CA GLU A 193 -9.58 -3.73 3.18
C GLU A 193 -10.81 -2.98 2.65
N SER A 194 -10.59 -1.99 1.78
CA SER A 194 -11.66 -1.20 1.16
C SER A 194 -12.43 -1.91 0.04
N ILE A 195 -12.03 -3.12 -0.35
CA ILE A 195 -12.65 -3.87 -1.46
C ILE A 195 -13.23 -5.21 -0.93
N PRO A 196 -14.50 -5.23 -0.50
CA PRO A 196 -15.17 -6.43 0.00
C PRO A 196 -15.06 -7.64 -0.94
N ALA A 197 -15.17 -7.41 -2.25
CA ALA A 197 -15.08 -8.47 -3.26
C ALA A 197 -13.77 -9.28 -3.25
N LEU A 198 -12.69 -8.77 -2.63
CA LEU A 198 -11.44 -9.52 -2.47
C LEU A 198 -11.50 -10.56 -1.34
N TYR A 199 -12.44 -10.41 -0.40
CA TYR A 199 -12.54 -11.24 0.80
C TYR A 199 -13.96 -11.74 1.10
N ASP A 200 -14.97 -11.45 0.27
CA ASP A 200 -16.30 -12.05 0.35
C ASP A 200 -16.23 -13.59 0.38
N ASP A 201 -15.25 -14.16 -0.34
CA ASP A 201 -14.90 -15.58 -0.36
C ASP A 201 -13.55 -15.84 0.32
N ALA A 202 -13.21 -15.10 1.39
CA ALA A 202 -11.90 -15.14 2.06
C ALA A 202 -11.41 -16.56 2.36
N GLN A 203 -12.32 -17.50 2.65
CA GLN A 203 -11.95 -18.90 2.88
C GLN A 203 -11.22 -19.54 1.70
N LYS A 204 -11.57 -19.19 0.45
CA LYS A 204 -10.99 -19.76 -0.78
C LYS A 204 -9.67 -19.09 -1.16
N VAL A 205 -9.45 -17.85 -0.73
CA VAL A 205 -8.33 -17.02 -1.17
C VAL A 205 -7.30 -16.71 -0.08
N ARG A 206 -7.57 -17.08 1.18
CA ARG A 206 -6.62 -16.88 2.29
C ARG A 206 -5.26 -17.53 2.03
N ASP A 207 -5.25 -18.71 1.41
CA ASP A 207 -4.01 -19.47 1.17
C ASP A 207 -3.13 -18.87 0.06
N ILE A 208 -3.66 -17.93 -0.72
CA ILE A 208 -2.94 -17.25 -1.81
C ILE A 208 -2.58 -15.80 -1.47
N ILE A 209 -2.95 -15.31 -0.27
CA ILE A 209 -2.65 -13.96 0.20
C ILE A 209 -1.59 -14.03 1.29
N GLN A 210 -0.47 -13.35 1.06
CA GLN A 210 0.56 -13.16 2.08
C GLN A 210 0.54 -11.72 2.58
N THR A 211 0.25 -11.54 3.86
CA THR A 211 0.42 -10.23 4.52
C THR A 211 1.88 -10.05 4.92
N ILE A 212 2.47 -8.93 4.54
CA ILE A 212 3.84 -8.56 4.93
C ILE A 212 3.76 -7.62 6.12
N GLU A 213 4.36 -8.02 7.24
CA GLU A 213 4.48 -7.22 8.44
C GLU A 213 5.95 -7.19 8.88
N TRP A 214 6.34 -6.08 9.50
CA TRP A 214 7.67 -5.90 10.07
C TRP A 214 7.57 -5.82 11.58
N ASP A 215 8.42 -6.57 12.27
CA ASP A 215 8.63 -6.49 13.70
C ASP A 215 10.00 -5.89 14.05
N GLU A 216 10.23 -5.65 15.34
CA GLU A 216 11.49 -5.10 15.84
C GLU A 216 12.71 -5.95 15.46
N PRO A 217 12.72 -7.29 15.65
CA PRO A 217 13.82 -8.13 15.20
C PRO A 217 14.12 -8.02 13.69
N GLN A 218 13.10 -8.00 12.84
CA GLN A 218 13.26 -7.86 11.39
C GLN A 218 13.80 -6.48 11.01
N LEU A 219 13.31 -5.40 11.66
CA LEU A 219 13.83 -4.05 11.45
C LEU A 219 15.29 -3.92 11.91
N LEU A 220 15.65 -4.58 13.02
CA LEU A 220 17.02 -4.62 13.51
C LEU A 220 17.94 -5.35 12.54
N ASP A 221 17.54 -6.53 12.04
CA ASP A 221 18.32 -7.26 11.03
C ASP A 221 18.48 -6.45 9.75
N LEU A 222 17.41 -5.78 9.30
CA LEU A 222 17.43 -4.93 8.11
C LEU A 222 18.45 -3.79 8.26
N ILE A 223 18.39 -3.03 9.36
CA ILE A 223 19.30 -1.90 9.54
C ILE A 223 20.73 -2.39 9.78
N ALA A 224 20.92 -3.50 10.52
CA ALA A 224 22.22 -4.08 10.74
C ALA A 224 22.89 -4.57 9.45
N ARG A 225 22.13 -5.13 8.50
CA ARG A 225 22.65 -5.48 7.15
C ARG A 225 23.13 -4.25 6.39
N ARG A 226 22.42 -3.12 6.50
CA ARG A 226 22.85 -1.85 5.90
C ARG A 226 24.11 -1.32 6.57
N ILE A 227 24.20 -1.39 7.90
CA ILE A 227 25.41 -1.03 8.66
C ILE A 227 26.58 -1.91 8.20
N ALA A 228 26.40 -3.23 8.09
CA ALA A 228 27.45 -4.14 7.62
C ALA A 228 27.87 -3.86 6.16
N HIS A 229 26.96 -3.42 5.30
CA HIS A 229 27.29 -2.99 3.95
C HIS A 229 28.19 -1.75 3.95
N SER A 230 27.92 -0.79 4.84
CA SER A 230 28.74 0.43 5.00
C SER A 230 30.02 0.21 5.81
N LEU A 231 30.04 -0.77 6.72
CA LEU A 231 31.15 -1.13 7.61
C LEU A 231 31.43 -2.65 7.48
N PRO A 232 32.11 -3.11 6.42
CA PRO A 232 32.28 -4.53 6.12
C PRO A 232 32.92 -5.36 7.25
N ASP A 233 33.81 -4.75 8.03
CA ASP A 233 34.49 -5.41 9.16
C ASP A 233 33.52 -5.84 10.27
N THR A 234 32.30 -5.29 10.29
CA THR A 234 31.26 -5.61 11.27
C THR A 234 30.40 -6.81 10.89
N THR A 235 30.61 -7.42 9.71
CA THR A 235 29.75 -8.50 9.17
C THR A 235 29.64 -9.73 10.09
N LYS A 236 30.65 -9.99 10.92
CA LYS A 236 30.67 -11.11 11.88
C LYS A 236 29.97 -10.80 13.22
N LEU A 237 29.59 -9.55 13.45
CA LEU A 237 28.95 -9.12 14.69
C LEU A 237 27.44 -9.38 14.67
N SER A 238 26.84 -9.53 15.86
CA SER A 238 25.38 -9.63 15.96
C SER A 238 24.69 -8.35 15.47
N PRO A 239 23.40 -8.40 15.09
CA PRO A 239 22.65 -7.21 14.72
C PRO A 239 22.67 -6.10 15.79
N GLU A 240 22.55 -6.47 17.06
CA GLU A 240 22.60 -5.53 18.21
C GLU A 240 23.99 -4.90 18.34
N SER A 241 25.06 -5.68 18.23
CA SER A 241 26.42 -5.14 18.28
C SER A 241 26.69 -4.18 17.12
N ARG A 242 26.18 -4.47 15.92
CA ARG A 242 26.28 -3.56 14.77
C ARG A 242 25.52 -2.26 15.01
N TRP A 243 24.31 -2.36 15.55
CA TRP A 243 23.54 -1.18 15.95
C TRP A 243 24.30 -0.33 16.96
N ASN A 244 24.87 -0.97 18.00
CA ASN A 244 25.57 -0.30 19.09
C ASN A 244 26.92 0.34 18.70
N ILE A 245 27.46 0.03 17.51
CA ILE A 245 28.59 0.77 16.94
C ILE A 245 28.15 2.16 16.47
N VAL A 246 26.91 2.27 15.97
CA VAL A 246 26.41 3.49 15.33
C VAL A 246 25.59 4.33 16.31
N PHE A 247 24.84 3.70 17.21
CA PHE A 247 23.94 4.36 18.18
C PHE A 247 24.24 3.90 19.60
N SER A 248 24.14 4.79 20.59
CA SER A 248 24.29 4.42 22.01
C SER A 248 23.26 3.34 22.35
N GLU A 249 23.64 2.27 23.06
CA GLU A 249 22.67 1.21 23.39
C GLU A 249 21.46 1.77 24.15
N THR A 250 21.73 2.60 25.16
CA THR A 250 20.75 3.28 25.98
C THR A 250 20.94 4.78 25.87
N LEU A 251 19.86 5.50 25.59
CA LEU A 251 19.87 6.95 25.47
C LEU A 251 19.96 7.63 26.83
N ASP A 252 20.78 8.66 26.95
CA ASP A 252 21.11 9.24 28.24
C ASP A 252 19.93 9.93 28.94
N TYR A 253 19.10 10.65 28.18
CA TYR A 253 17.99 11.45 28.72
C TYR A 253 16.78 10.60 29.12
N ARG A 254 16.42 9.59 28.31
CA ARG A 254 15.20 8.77 28.55
C ARG A 254 15.47 7.43 29.22
N LYS A 255 16.73 7.01 29.31
CA LYS A 255 17.14 5.67 29.76
C LYS A 255 16.39 4.55 29.03
N THR A 256 16.08 4.79 27.76
CA THR A 256 15.45 3.82 26.85
C THR A 256 16.47 3.30 25.85
N LYS A 257 16.30 2.06 25.39
CA LYS A 257 17.11 1.54 24.28
C LYS A 257 16.94 2.41 23.03
N SER A 258 18.04 2.82 22.41
CA SER A 258 18.00 3.70 21.23
C SER A 258 17.24 3.06 20.07
N PHE A 259 17.42 1.76 19.85
CA PHE A 259 16.71 1.02 18.81
C PHE A 259 15.19 1.12 18.97
N ASN A 260 14.66 0.81 20.16
CA ASN A 260 13.23 0.91 20.45
C ASN A 260 12.73 2.35 20.30
N TYR A 261 13.53 3.32 20.77
CA TYR A 261 13.20 4.74 20.64
C TYR A 261 13.08 5.19 19.18
N LEU A 262 13.97 4.74 18.29
CA LEU A 262 13.93 5.03 16.86
C LEU A 262 12.76 4.30 16.18
N VAL A 263 12.56 3.01 16.47
CA VAL A 263 11.43 2.24 15.92
C VAL A 263 10.09 2.88 16.28
N ASP A 264 9.94 3.38 17.52
CA ASP A 264 8.72 4.05 17.98
C ASP A 264 8.42 5.38 17.23
N ARG A 265 9.38 5.91 16.48
CA ARG A 265 9.20 7.08 15.60
C ARG A 265 8.89 6.71 14.16
N THR A 266 8.73 5.42 13.88
CA THR A 266 8.28 4.90 12.59
C THR A 266 6.90 4.26 12.74
N LEU A 267 6.24 3.97 11.63
CA LEU A 267 5.08 3.10 11.54
C LEU A 267 5.49 1.63 11.35
N TYR A 268 6.66 1.24 11.88
CA TYR A 268 7.32 -0.05 11.62
C TYR A 268 7.62 -0.29 10.13
N ARG A 269 7.70 0.78 9.33
CA ARG A 269 8.03 0.68 7.90
C ARG A 269 9.55 0.74 7.72
N PRO A 270 10.19 -0.23 7.03
CA PRO A 270 11.65 -0.25 6.85
C PRO A 270 12.24 1.03 6.25
N ARG A 271 11.56 1.62 5.27
CA ARG A 271 12.00 2.85 4.60
C ARG A 271 12.12 4.01 5.59
N GLU A 272 11.19 4.12 6.54
CA GLU A 272 11.19 5.17 7.55
C GLU A 272 12.34 5.00 8.54
N MET A 273 12.63 3.75 8.95
CA MET A 273 13.78 3.45 9.81
C MET A 273 15.10 3.78 9.13
N ILE A 274 15.23 3.44 7.84
CA ILE A 274 16.39 3.76 7.02
C ILE A 274 16.58 5.28 6.91
N GLN A 275 15.50 6.00 6.59
CA GLN A 275 15.54 7.45 6.41
C GLN A 275 15.92 8.17 7.69
N LEU A 276 15.33 7.78 8.83
CA LEU A 276 15.69 8.34 10.13
C LEU A 276 17.18 8.13 10.42
N ALA A 277 17.71 6.92 10.18
CA ALA A 277 19.13 6.66 10.37
C ALA A 277 20.05 7.47 9.42
N ILE A 278 19.61 7.72 8.18
CA ILE A 278 20.34 8.56 7.22
C ILE A 278 20.37 10.01 7.69
N LEU A 279 19.23 10.58 8.11
CA LEU A 279 19.15 11.95 8.60
C LEU A 279 20.02 12.14 9.86
N ILE A 280 20.00 11.18 10.79
CA ILE A 280 20.86 11.24 11.98
C ILE A 280 22.34 11.25 11.56
N ARG A 281 22.73 10.37 10.62
CA ARG A 281 24.10 10.37 10.08
C ARG A 281 24.47 11.71 9.46
N GLU A 282 23.59 12.33 8.69
CA GLU A 282 23.84 13.64 8.05
C GLU A 282 24.08 14.72 9.11
N HIS A 283 23.22 14.79 10.13
CA HIS A 283 23.42 15.69 11.27
C HIS A 283 24.73 15.43 12.02
N MET A 284 25.13 14.17 12.21
CA MET A 284 26.41 13.83 12.83
C MET A 284 27.60 14.36 12.03
N VAL A 285 27.55 14.23 10.70
CA VAL A 285 28.61 14.73 9.81
C VAL A 285 28.69 16.25 9.87
N ASP A 286 27.54 16.94 9.78
CA ASP A 286 27.48 18.41 9.77
C ASP A 286 27.93 19.03 11.10
N SER A 287 27.67 18.34 12.22
CA SER A 287 28.07 18.77 13.57
C SER A 287 29.44 18.24 14.01
N ASN A 288 30.14 17.47 13.15
CA ASN A 288 31.38 16.76 13.48
C ASN A 288 31.25 15.91 14.78
N HIS A 289 30.07 15.30 14.98
CA HIS A 289 29.77 14.44 16.11
C HIS A 289 30.31 13.02 15.85
N GLY A 290 31.08 12.49 16.80
CA GLY A 290 31.61 11.13 16.74
C GLY A 290 30.56 10.05 16.96
N LEU A 291 30.88 8.81 16.62
CA LEU A 291 30.09 7.66 17.01
C LEU A 291 30.34 7.30 18.49
N PRO A 292 29.35 6.72 19.20
CA PRO A 292 27.99 6.45 18.74
C PRO A 292 27.05 7.66 18.86
N ALA A 293 25.98 7.69 18.07
CA ALA A 293 24.92 8.69 18.17
C ALA A 293 24.08 8.51 19.44
N ASP A 294 23.93 9.58 20.23
CA ASP A 294 23.05 9.63 21.41
C ASP A 294 21.85 10.58 21.21
N TYR A 295 21.06 10.77 22.26
CA TYR A 295 19.79 11.50 22.26
C TYR A 295 19.89 12.91 21.65
N GLN A 296 20.96 13.64 21.93
CA GLN A 296 21.11 15.02 21.44
C GLN A 296 21.02 15.06 19.91
N ILE A 297 21.92 14.34 19.21
CA ILE A 297 21.97 14.35 17.75
C ILE A 297 20.73 13.71 17.13
N ILE A 298 20.17 12.68 17.79
CA ILE A 298 18.91 12.05 17.35
C ILE A 298 17.77 13.06 17.41
N SER A 299 17.66 13.84 18.49
CA SER A 299 16.60 14.82 18.68
C SER A 299 16.68 15.99 17.69
N GLU A 300 17.89 16.36 17.27
CA GLU A 300 18.10 17.39 16.25
C GLU A 300 17.62 16.91 14.87
N ALA A 301 17.98 15.68 14.49
CA ALA A 301 17.53 15.07 13.22
C ALA A 301 16.03 14.76 13.19
N GLU A 302 15.42 14.50 14.36
CA GLU A 302 13.98 14.24 14.47
C GLU A 302 13.12 15.39 13.97
N VAL A 303 13.57 16.65 14.05
CA VAL A 303 12.79 17.81 13.59
C VAL A 303 12.53 17.73 12.09
N GLY A 304 13.59 17.58 11.30
CA GLY A 304 13.49 17.43 9.84
C GLY A 304 12.78 16.14 9.45
N TYR A 305 13.11 15.03 10.10
CA TYR A 305 12.41 13.75 9.88
C TYR A 305 10.90 13.88 10.11
N SER A 306 10.50 14.53 11.20
CA SER A 306 9.11 14.72 11.57
C SER A 306 8.33 15.53 10.53
N GLU A 307 8.95 16.58 9.98
CA GLU A 307 8.37 17.38 8.91
C GLU A 307 8.15 16.56 7.63
N GLU A 308 9.18 15.82 7.22
CA GLU A 308 9.16 14.97 6.04
C GLU A 308 8.11 13.87 6.18
N ARG A 309 8.03 13.21 7.34
CA ARG A 309 7.01 12.17 7.58
C ARG A 309 5.60 12.74 7.50
N LEU A 310 5.38 13.92 8.07
CA LEU A 310 4.08 14.56 8.04
C LEU A 310 3.68 14.93 6.59
N LYS A 311 4.64 15.35 5.76
CA LYS A 311 4.43 15.61 4.33
C LYS A 311 4.18 14.31 3.54
N ASP A 312 4.95 13.26 3.80
CA ASP A 312 4.84 11.98 3.12
C ASP A 312 3.48 11.32 3.36
N ILE A 313 3.01 11.28 4.61
CA ILE A 313 1.69 10.74 4.94
C ILE A 313 0.58 11.59 4.30
N ALA A 314 0.67 12.91 4.34
CA ALA A 314 -0.31 13.75 3.64
C ALA A 314 -0.33 13.50 2.12
N SER A 315 0.83 13.26 1.50
CA SER A 315 0.94 12.94 0.08
C SER A 315 0.42 11.54 -0.26
N GLU A 316 0.66 10.56 0.63
CA GLU A 316 0.20 9.18 0.53
C GLU A 316 -1.33 9.11 0.42
N TYR A 317 -2.03 9.94 1.21
CA TYR A 317 -3.48 9.96 1.30
C TYR A 317 -4.15 11.11 0.52
N ARG A 318 -3.42 11.82 -0.35
CA ARG A 318 -3.93 13.05 -0.99
C ARG A 318 -5.23 12.89 -1.78
N PHE A 319 -5.50 11.69 -2.30
CA PHE A 319 -6.71 11.42 -3.07
C PHE A 319 -7.92 11.13 -2.18
N GLN A 320 -7.72 10.52 -1.01
CA GLN A 320 -8.80 10.21 -0.08
C GLN A 320 -9.07 11.38 0.88
N TYR A 321 -8.01 12.08 1.29
CA TYR A 321 -8.05 13.19 2.24
C TYR A 321 -7.21 14.37 1.68
N PRO A 322 -7.68 15.06 0.63
CA PRO A 322 -6.98 16.21 0.08
C PRO A 322 -6.80 17.28 1.17
N GLY A 323 -5.64 17.96 1.21
CA GLY A 323 -5.35 18.95 2.26
C GLY A 323 -5.10 18.38 3.67
N LEU A 324 -4.94 17.06 3.85
CA LEU A 324 -4.72 16.40 5.15
C LEU A 324 -3.60 17.03 6.01
N ARG A 325 -2.58 17.60 5.36
CA ARG A 325 -1.51 18.35 6.04
C ARG A 325 -2.06 19.46 6.95
N SER A 326 -3.00 20.26 6.44
CA SER A 326 -3.59 21.37 7.20
C SER A 326 -4.38 20.89 8.42
N VAL A 327 -4.98 19.69 8.35
CA VAL A 327 -5.64 19.04 9.48
C VAL A 327 -4.60 18.67 10.55
N PHE A 328 -3.47 18.08 10.17
CA PHE A 328 -2.37 17.78 11.11
C PHE A 328 -1.80 19.05 11.75
N ASP A 329 -1.67 20.14 11.00
CA ASP A 329 -1.16 21.41 11.50
C ASP A 329 -2.05 22.04 12.59
N THR A 330 -3.34 21.66 12.68
CA THR A 330 -4.22 22.10 13.77
C THR A 330 -3.76 21.61 15.16
N PHE A 331 -2.96 20.54 15.22
CA PHE A 331 -2.41 19.98 16.46
C PHE A 331 -1.15 20.70 16.96
N ARG A 332 -0.66 21.69 16.20
CA ARG A 332 0.58 22.39 16.50
C ARG A 332 0.55 23.06 17.88
N GLY A 333 1.60 22.83 18.67
CA GLY A 333 1.76 23.41 20.01
C GLY A 333 0.86 22.82 21.11
N LEU A 334 -0.06 21.90 20.76
CA LEU A 334 -0.91 21.20 21.72
C LEU A 334 -0.13 20.15 22.52
N ARG A 335 -0.78 19.57 23.53
CA ARG A 335 -0.27 18.37 24.21
C ARG A 335 -0.42 17.18 23.29
N TYR A 336 0.51 16.23 23.34
CA TYR A 336 0.40 15.03 22.50
C TYR A 336 -0.49 13.94 23.08
N ASN A 337 -0.81 13.95 24.38
CA ASN A 337 -1.76 13.02 24.99
C ASN A 337 -3.14 13.66 25.03
N PHE A 338 -4.16 12.91 24.64
CA PHE A 338 -5.55 13.33 24.63
C PHE A 338 -6.42 12.31 25.34
N ASP A 339 -7.28 12.80 26.23
CA ASP A 339 -8.48 12.07 26.58
C ASP A 339 -9.47 12.14 25.42
N ARG A 340 -10.36 11.16 25.34
CA ARG A 340 -11.31 11.05 24.23
C ARG A 340 -12.11 12.34 24.02
N SER A 341 -12.67 12.90 25.08
CA SER A 341 -13.46 14.13 25.03
C SER A 341 -12.69 15.32 24.46
N ASP A 342 -11.40 15.43 24.82
CA ASP A 342 -10.54 16.53 24.35
C ASP A 342 -10.23 16.37 22.86
N LEU A 343 -10.02 15.12 22.42
CA LEU A 343 -9.80 14.82 21.00
C LEU A 343 -11.07 15.03 20.17
N GLU A 344 -12.23 14.60 20.68
CA GLU A 344 -13.54 14.80 20.03
C GLU A 344 -13.85 16.29 19.90
N LEU A 345 -13.59 17.08 20.94
CA LEU A 345 -13.76 18.54 20.91
C LEU A 345 -12.85 19.20 19.88
N HIS A 346 -11.59 18.76 19.79
CA HIS A 346 -10.66 19.23 18.76
C HIS A 346 -11.10 18.83 17.34
N CYS A 347 -11.61 17.62 17.15
CA CYS A 347 -12.16 17.19 15.87
C CYS A 347 -13.41 17.99 15.49
N LEU A 348 -14.26 18.30 16.48
CA LEU A 348 -15.45 19.13 16.28
C LEU A 348 -15.08 20.57 15.89
N SER A 349 -14.04 21.16 16.48
CA SER A 349 -13.59 22.51 16.11
C SER A 349 -13.04 22.58 14.67
N ILE A 350 -12.46 21.48 14.17
CA ILE A 350 -12.10 21.33 12.75
C ILE A 350 -13.37 21.21 11.89
N ALA A 351 -14.30 20.33 12.26
CA ALA A 351 -15.50 20.06 11.48
C ALA A 351 -16.44 21.27 11.35
N THR A 352 -16.53 22.08 12.42
CA THR A 352 -17.33 23.33 12.46
C THR A 352 -16.61 24.53 11.85
N GLY A 353 -15.34 24.40 11.50
CA GLY A 353 -14.53 25.45 10.88
C GLY A 353 -14.01 26.52 11.86
N GLU A 354 -14.10 26.30 13.17
CA GLU A 354 -13.42 27.12 14.18
C GLU A 354 -11.89 27.05 13.97
N MET A 355 -11.37 25.85 13.72
CA MET A 355 -10.01 25.64 13.28
C MET A 355 -9.88 25.84 11.77
N LYS A 356 -8.94 26.69 11.38
CA LYS A 356 -8.67 26.97 9.96
C LYS A 356 -7.90 25.81 9.33
N VAL A 357 -8.50 25.22 8.31
CA VAL A 357 -7.90 24.24 7.41
C VAL A 357 -8.03 24.72 5.96
N ASP A 358 -7.21 24.15 5.07
CA ASP A 358 -7.19 24.51 3.65
C ASP A 358 -8.53 24.18 2.97
N SER A 359 -8.84 24.85 1.85
CA SER A 359 -10.07 24.61 1.08
C SER A 359 -10.25 23.15 0.69
N ASP A 360 -9.17 22.49 0.34
CA ASP A 360 -9.14 21.09 -0.05
C ASP A 360 -9.53 20.17 1.11
N ALA A 361 -9.05 20.47 2.33
CA ALA A 361 -9.42 19.71 3.52
C ALA A 361 -10.91 19.85 3.87
N LYS A 362 -11.47 21.05 3.69
CA LYS A 362 -12.89 21.31 3.95
C LYS A 362 -13.82 20.43 3.12
N THR A 363 -13.39 19.95 1.95
CA THR A 363 -14.21 19.10 1.08
C THR A 363 -14.65 17.79 1.73
N TRP A 364 -13.90 17.30 2.73
CA TRP A 364 -14.19 16.03 3.41
C TRP A 364 -14.31 16.17 4.92
N CYS A 365 -13.73 17.20 5.54
CA CYS A 365 -13.76 17.35 6.99
C CYS A 365 -14.90 18.26 7.51
N ALA A 366 -15.50 19.10 6.65
CA ALA A 366 -16.61 19.96 7.06
C ALA A 366 -17.83 19.12 7.44
N ASP A 367 -18.46 19.46 8.57
CA ASP A 367 -19.61 18.74 9.13
C ASP A 367 -19.36 17.24 9.40
N MET A 368 -18.10 16.80 9.37
CA MET A 368 -17.70 15.42 9.65
C MET A 368 -17.93 15.09 11.13
N ASP A 369 -18.51 13.93 11.39
CA ASP A 369 -18.66 13.43 12.75
C ASP A 369 -17.28 13.25 13.42
N PRO A 370 -17.08 13.72 14.67
CA PRO A 370 -15.80 13.60 15.37
C PRO A 370 -15.27 12.16 15.48
N GLU A 371 -16.14 11.15 15.64
CA GLU A 371 -15.72 9.74 15.68
C GLU A 371 -15.09 9.33 14.35
N GLU A 372 -15.70 9.74 13.23
CA GLU A 372 -15.18 9.45 11.89
C GLU A 372 -13.85 10.18 11.65
N MET A 373 -13.70 11.41 12.14
CA MET A 373 -12.42 12.12 12.03
C MET A 373 -11.32 11.43 12.85
N ILE A 374 -11.63 10.97 14.07
CA ILE A 374 -10.72 10.16 14.89
C ILE A 374 -10.32 8.87 14.17
N LYS A 375 -11.28 8.19 13.54
CA LYS A 375 -10.98 7.02 12.69
C LYS A 375 -10.04 7.41 11.56
N THR A 376 -10.28 8.50 10.84
CA THR A 376 -9.36 8.96 9.79
C THR A 376 -7.94 9.17 10.32
N LEU A 377 -7.79 9.93 11.42
CA LEU A 377 -6.48 10.17 12.06
C LEU A 377 -5.80 8.87 12.52
N TRP A 378 -6.57 7.88 12.98
CA TRP A 378 -6.07 6.55 13.33
C TRP A 378 -5.57 5.79 12.10
N HIS A 379 -6.39 5.71 11.05
CA HIS A 379 -6.08 4.93 9.85
C HIS A 379 -4.83 5.43 9.15
N VAL A 380 -4.67 6.76 9.01
CA VAL A 380 -3.47 7.37 8.41
C VAL A 380 -2.23 7.28 9.32
N GLY A 381 -2.37 6.75 10.54
CA GLY A 381 -1.27 6.56 11.49
C GLY A 381 -0.89 7.81 12.28
N PHE A 382 -1.70 8.88 12.23
CA PHE A 382 -1.44 10.14 12.94
C PHE A 382 -1.56 10.01 14.45
N ILE A 383 -2.55 9.23 14.92
CA ILE A 383 -2.76 8.95 16.35
C ILE A 383 -2.51 7.47 16.68
N ARG A 384 -2.17 7.22 17.94
CA ARG A 384 -2.15 5.89 18.57
C ARG A 384 -3.15 5.84 19.72
N ALA A 385 -3.59 4.64 20.06
CA ALA A 385 -4.66 4.35 21.02
C ALA A 385 -4.07 3.52 22.16
N ARG A 386 -4.44 3.84 23.41
CA ARG A 386 -3.94 3.09 24.56
C ARG A 386 -4.52 1.68 24.58
N ALA A 387 -3.64 0.68 24.65
CA ALA A 387 -4.05 -0.72 24.69
C ALA A 387 -4.76 -1.07 26.01
N VAL A 388 -6.00 -1.54 25.91
CA VAL A 388 -6.87 -2.00 27.02
C VAL A 388 -7.12 -3.51 26.97
N GLY A 389 -7.37 -4.13 28.13
CA GLY A 389 -7.73 -5.56 28.22
C GLY A 389 -6.69 -6.53 27.61
N GLY A 390 -7.16 -7.54 26.86
CA GLY A 390 -6.32 -8.55 26.21
C GLY A 390 -5.34 -8.01 25.16
N LEU A 391 -5.51 -6.76 24.70
CA LEU A 391 -4.59 -6.09 23.78
C LEU A 391 -3.26 -5.72 24.46
N LYS A 392 -3.20 -5.77 25.81
CA LYS A 392 -1.93 -5.64 26.55
C LYS A 392 -0.92 -6.72 26.15
N ALA A 393 -1.37 -7.90 25.74
CA ALA A 393 -0.49 -9.00 25.31
C ALA A 393 0.12 -8.76 23.91
N ARG A 394 -0.45 -7.85 23.10
CA ARG A 394 0.08 -7.45 21.78
C ARG A 394 1.07 -6.28 21.85
N ARG A 395 1.41 -5.82 23.07
CA ARG A 395 2.40 -4.77 23.27
C ARG A 395 3.75 -5.25 22.74
N ARG A 396 4.33 -4.48 21.83
CA ARG A 396 5.75 -4.56 21.51
C ARG A 396 6.54 -3.67 22.48
N SER A 397 7.84 -3.91 22.63
CA SER A 397 8.67 -3.27 23.65
C SER A 397 8.77 -1.76 23.39
N GLY A 398 8.04 -0.93 24.14
CA GLY A 398 8.26 0.54 24.13
C GLY A 398 7.06 1.41 24.51
N SER A 399 5.83 1.05 24.14
CA SER A 399 4.66 1.92 24.36
C SER A 399 3.39 1.17 24.76
N SER A 400 2.62 1.76 25.68
CA SER A 400 1.27 1.29 26.00
C SER A 400 0.23 1.73 24.96
N TYR A 401 0.64 2.54 23.99
CA TYR A 401 -0.16 3.01 22.86
C TYR A 401 0.24 2.28 21.59
N LEU A 402 -0.76 1.76 20.89
CA LEU A 402 -0.58 1.00 19.66
C LEU A 402 -1.14 1.81 18.49
N GLY A 403 -0.48 1.76 17.34
CA GLY A 403 -0.97 2.38 16.10
C GLY A 403 -1.78 1.40 15.24
N SER A 404 -2.42 1.93 14.19
CA SER A 404 -3.16 1.14 13.18
C SER A 404 -2.31 0.04 12.53
N HIS A 405 -1.01 0.28 12.38
CA HIS A 405 -0.05 -0.70 11.85
C HIS A 405 0.21 -1.90 12.79
N GLN A 406 -0.09 -1.77 14.09
CA GLN A 406 0.08 -2.84 15.10
C GLN A 406 -1.23 -3.59 15.39
N ILE A 407 -2.38 -2.92 15.28
CA ILE A 407 -3.69 -3.53 15.46
C ILE A 407 -4.65 -2.98 14.41
N THR A 408 -5.03 -3.86 13.48
CA THR A 408 -5.95 -3.54 12.39
C THR A 408 -7.40 -3.42 12.87
N SER A 409 -7.88 -4.38 13.67
CA SER A 409 -9.29 -4.48 14.09
C SER A 409 -9.52 -3.94 15.50
N LEU A 410 -9.11 -2.69 15.74
CA LEU A 410 -9.41 -2.01 16.99
C LEU A 410 -10.69 -1.18 16.87
N GLY A 411 -11.74 -1.57 17.59
CA GLY A 411 -12.91 -0.71 17.78
C GLY A 411 -12.52 0.51 18.62
N LEU A 412 -12.41 1.68 18.00
CA LEU A 412 -11.97 2.91 18.67
C LEU A 412 -12.98 3.48 19.64
N SER A 413 -14.26 3.12 19.52
CA SER A 413 -15.37 3.68 20.31
C SER A 413 -15.19 3.54 21.82
N ASN A 414 -14.54 2.45 22.29
CA ASN A 414 -14.31 2.21 23.72
C ASN A 414 -12.95 2.72 24.22
N ILE A 415 -12.14 3.31 23.35
CA ILE A 415 -10.82 3.83 23.73
C ILE A 415 -10.97 5.22 24.35
N GLN A 416 -10.39 5.37 25.54
CA GLN A 416 -10.47 6.61 26.33
C GLN A 416 -9.25 7.51 26.19
N HIS A 417 -8.11 6.95 25.79
CA HIS A 417 -6.85 7.70 25.73
C HIS A 417 -6.16 7.49 24.40
N PHE A 418 -5.77 8.59 23.79
CA PHE A 418 -5.06 8.66 22.54
C PHE A 418 -3.78 9.47 22.71
N HIS A 419 -2.84 9.28 21.80
CA HIS A 419 -1.81 10.28 21.61
C HIS A 419 -1.49 10.50 20.15
N VAL A 420 -0.94 11.66 19.81
CA VAL A 420 -0.33 11.87 18.49
C VAL A 420 0.95 11.03 18.40
N HIS A 421 1.16 10.38 17.28
CA HIS A 421 2.29 9.48 17.05
C HIS A 421 3.65 10.23 17.24
N PRO A 422 4.66 9.63 17.93
CA PRO A 422 5.95 10.29 18.21
C PRO A 422 6.62 10.93 16.99
N MET A 423 6.54 10.23 15.85
CA MET A 423 6.96 10.67 14.51
C MET A 423 6.59 12.11 14.16
N PHE A 424 5.43 12.63 14.58
CA PHE A 424 4.95 13.96 14.14
C PHE A 424 5.19 15.08 15.17
N ARG A 425 5.60 14.73 16.39
CA ARG A 425 5.56 15.64 17.53
C ARG A 425 6.59 16.75 17.45
N ALA A 426 7.79 16.43 16.97
CA ALA A 426 8.91 17.38 16.92
C ALA A 426 8.58 18.55 15.98
N PHE A 427 8.12 18.26 14.76
CA PHE A 427 7.75 19.30 13.80
C PHE A 427 6.50 20.08 14.21
N LEU A 428 5.51 19.42 14.83
CA LEU A 428 4.32 20.09 15.36
C LEU A 428 4.58 20.84 16.68
N GLY A 429 5.79 20.77 17.25
CA GLY A 429 6.13 21.42 18.51
C GLY A 429 5.23 21.00 19.68
N MET A 430 4.78 19.74 19.68
CA MET A 430 3.83 19.25 20.67
C MET A 430 4.50 19.02 22.03
N LYS A 431 3.73 19.26 23.11
CA LYS A 431 4.25 19.23 24.47
C LYS A 431 3.85 17.96 25.21
N GLU A 432 4.75 17.49 26.06
CA GLU A 432 4.41 16.50 27.08
C GLU A 432 3.49 17.11 28.13
N ALA A 433 2.48 16.36 28.57
CA ALA A 433 1.69 16.77 29.72
C ALA A 433 2.61 16.76 30.95
N LYS A 434 2.73 17.88 31.67
CA LYS A 434 3.36 17.87 32.98
C LYS A 434 2.49 17.02 33.90
N GLU A 435 3.01 15.90 34.40
CA GLU A 435 2.38 15.20 35.51
C GLU A 435 2.27 16.20 36.67
N GLN A 436 1.04 16.48 37.12
CA GLN A 436 0.84 17.07 38.43
C GLN A 436 1.33 16.03 39.44
N LYS A 437 2.50 16.24 40.03
CA LYS A 437 2.87 15.53 41.25
C LYS A 437 1.77 15.84 42.27
N ASN A 438 0.93 14.85 42.57
CA ASN A 438 0.04 14.92 43.72
C ASN A 438 0.92 15.00 44.96
N GLU A 439 1.01 16.18 45.59
CA GLU A 439 1.68 16.41 46.88
C GLU A 439 0.91 15.82 48.09
N ASN A 440 -0.06 14.91 47.87
CA ASN A 440 -0.93 14.38 48.92
C ASN A 440 -0.62 12.92 49.31
N GLU A 441 0.66 12.56 49.41
CA GLU A 441 1.08 11.36 50.17
C GLU A 441 2.31 11.68 51.04
N ILE A 442 2.17 12.63 51.96
CA ILE A 442 2.92 12.65 53.20
C ILE A 442 1.95 13.04 54.33
N ILE A 443 1.28 12.04 54.91
CA ILE A 443 0.99 11.98 56.36
C ILE A 443 1.17 10.53 56.78
#